data_AF-A0A562QTS8-F1
#
_entry.id   AF-A0A562QTS8-F1
#
_cell.length_a   1.000
_cell.length_b   1.000
_cell.length_c   1.000
_cell.angle_alpha   90.00
_cell.angle_beta   90.00
_cell.angle_gamma   90.00
#
_symmetry.space_group_name_H-M   'P 1'
#
loop_
_entity.id
_entity.type
_entity.pdbx_description
1 polymer ?
#
loop_
_entity_poly.entity_id
_entity_poly.type
_entity_poly.pdbx_seq_one_letter_code
_entity_poly.pdbx_strand_id
1 'polypeptide(L)'
;MEALFFINFILIHRVENGYVIMKNELRKDVEMMYYACEEHIELALDIVVDEQELAPTIDKITDKEMLSTKCSFCENGALYSIKA
;
A
#
# COMPACT_ATOMS: atom_id res chain seq x y z
N MET A 1 -5.35 -29.45 25.84
CA MET A 1 -4.35 -30.53 25.91
C MET A 1 -4.96 -31.65 25.09
N GLU A 2 -4.57 -32.01 23.87
CA GLU A 2 -3.31 -31.95 23.12
C GLU A 2 -3.70 -32.22 21.65
N ALA A 3 -3.30 -31.41 20.65
CA ALA A 3 -3.19 -31.81 19.22
C ALA A 3 -2.83 -30.66 18.25
N LEU A 4 -2.33 -29.52 18.72
CA LEU A 4 -2.02 -28.35 17.88
C LEU A 4 -0.68 -28.41 17.10
N PHE A 5 0.03 -29.54 16.98
CA PHE A 5 1.47 -29.47 16.62
C PHE A 5 1.95 -30.07 15.27
N PHE A 6 1.22 -30.93 14.56
CA PHE A 6 1.92 -31.82 13.60
C PHE A 6 1.80 -31.59 12.08
N ILE A 7 0.94 -30.71 11.56
CA ILE A 7 0.82 -30.56 10.08
C ILE A 7 1.66 -29.38 9.54
N ASN A 8 2.45 -28.73 10.40
CA ASN A 8 3.47 -27.75 10.01
C ASN A 8 4.66 -28.31 9.19
N PHE A 9 4.68 -29.60 8.80
CA PHE A 9 5.96 -30.23 8.40
C PHE A 9 6.14 -30.63 6.92
N ILE A 10 5.11 -30.82 6.08
CA ILE A 10 5.32 -31.69 4.89
C ILE A 10 5.60 -31.01 3.53
N LEU A 11 5.22 -29.77 3.17
CA LEU A 11 5.42 -29.32 1.77
C LEU A 11 6.07 -27.94 1.60
N ILE A 12 7.10 -27.72 2.39
CA ILE A 12 8.27 -26.90 2.03
C ILE A 12 9.15 -27.80 1.13
N HIS A 13 8.82 -28.06 -0.14
CA HIS A 13 9.75 -28.72 -1.07
C HIS A 13 9.38 -28.59 -2.56
N ARG A 14 9.25 -27.36 -3.09
CA ARG A 14 9.71 -27.04 -4.45
C ARG A 14 9.85 -25.52 -4.62
N VAL A 15 11.07 -25.04 -4.41
CA VAL A 15 11.55 -23.68 -4.69
C VAL A 15 11.91 -23.60 -6.16
N GLU A 16 11.20 -22.82 -6.97
CA GLU A 16 11.77 -22.18 -8.16
C GLU A 16 11.17 -20.77 -8.30
N ASN A 17 12.03 -19.78 -8.09
CA ASN A 17 11.83 -18.32 -8.20
C ASN A 17 11.31 -17.64 -6.92
N GLY A 18 12.22 -16.91 -6.27
CA GLY A 18 12.13 -16.44 -4.89
C GLY A 18 10.88 -15.60 -4.60
N TYR A 19 10.17 -16.03 -3.56
CA TYR A 19 9.08 -15.28 -2.95
C TYR A 19 9.42 -15.08 -1.47
N VAL A 20 9.55 -13.82 -1.05
CA VAL A 20 9.73 -13.46 0.36
C VAL A 20 8.37 -13.57 1.03
N ILE A 21 8.24 -14.54 1.95
CA ILE A 21 7.04 -14.73 2.77
C ILE A 21 7.20 -13.89 4.03
N MET A 22 6.43 -12.80 4.16
CA MET A 22 6.05 -12.28 5.47
C MET A 22 4.63 -12.74 5.76
N LYS A 23 4.47 -13.64 6.74
CA LYS A 23 3.15 -13.93 7.32
C LYS A 23 2.71 -12.72 8.14
N ASN A 24 1.55 -12.14 7.83
CA ASN A 24 0.52 -11.92 8.85
C ASN A 24 -0.83 -11.66 8.18
N GLU A 25 -1.88 -12.30 8.69
CA GLU A 25 -3.28 -12.03 8.34
C GLU A 25 -3.60 -10.52 8.50
N LEU A 26 -3.83 -9.81 7.39
CA LEU A 26 -4.48 -8.50 7.39
C LEU A 26 -5.54 -8.45 6.30
N ARG A 27 -6.64 -7.80 6.66
CA ARG A 27 -7.94 -7.86 6.00
C ARG A 27 -7.93 -7.42 4.54
N LYS A 28 -8.95 -7.92 3.88
CA LYS A 28 -9.43 -7.68 2.52
C LYS A 28 -10.01 -6.27 2.37
N ASP A 29 -9.23 -5.24 2.68
CA ASP A 29 -9.59 -3.85 2.45
C ASP A 29 -8.35 -3.22 1.80
N VAL A 30 -8.27 -3.27 0.46
CA VAL A 30 -7.19 -2.61 -0.28
C VAL A 30 -7.44 -1.11 -0.15
N GLU A 31 -6.91 -0.50 0.91
CA GLU A 31 -6.81 0.95 1.02
C GLU A 31 -5.90 1.42 -0.12
N MET A 32 -6.49 1.95 -1.20
CA MET A 32 -5.70 2.56 -2.27
C MET A 32 -5.17 3.91 -1.79
N MET A 33 -3.87 3.92 -1.48
CA MET A 33 -3.15 5.09 -1.01
C MET A 33 -2.27 5.64 -2.12
N TYR A 34 -2.59 6.84 -2.61
CA TYR A 34 -1.80 7.57 -3.60
C TYR A 34 -0.93 8.63 -2.94
N TYR A 35 0.23 8.90 -3.55
CA TYR A 35 1.12 9.97 -3.12
C TYR A 35 1.28 10.99 -4.25
N ALA A 36 0.97 12.26 -3.97
CA ALA A 36 1.00 13.31 -4.97
C ALA A 36 1.85 14.51 -4.54
N CYS A 37 2.51 15.16 -5.50
CA CYS A 37 3.10 16.47 -5.31
C CYS A 37 2.01 17.57 -5.39
N GLU A 38 2.38 18.82 -5.14
CA GLU A 38 1.46 19.97 -5.23
C GLU A 38 0.78 20.10 -6.60
N GLU A 39 1.50 19.79 -7.68
CA GLU A 39 0.98 19.93 -9.05
C GLU A 39 0.04 18.79 -9.47
N HIS A 40 0.22 17.58 -8.90
CA HIS A 40 -0.54 16.39 -9.30
C HIS A 40 -1.58 15.95 -8.26
N ILE A 41 -1.83 16.76 -7.23
CA ILE A 41 -2.82 16.44 -6.20
C ILE A 41 -4.24 16.33 -6.78
N GLU A 42 -4.61 17.22 -7.69
CA GLU A 42 -5.93 17.20 -8.34
C GLU A 42 -6.14 15.94 -9.18
N LEU A 43 -5.12 15.54 -9.94
CA LEU A 43 -5.14 14.30 -10.72
C LEU A 43 -5.31 13.06 -9.84
N ALA A 44 -4.60 13.02 -8.70
CA ALA A 44 -4.74 11.92 -7.75
C ALA A 44 -6.14 11.84 -7.16
N LEU A 45 -6.78 12.99 -6.90
CA LEU A 45 -8.14 13.06 -6.38
C LEU A 45 -9.16 12.57 -7.40
N ASP A 46 -9.06 13.02 -8.65
CA ASP A 46 -9.97 12.59 -9.71
C ASP A 46 -9.96 11.06 -9.86
N ILE A 47 -8.77 10.45 -9.86
CA ILE A 47 -8.62 8.99 -9.94
C ILE A 47 -9.27 8.30 -8.74
N VAL A 48 -9.00 8.78 -7.52
CA VAL A 48 -9.56 8.15 -6.31
C VAL A 48 -11.08 8.30 -6.25
N VAL A 49 -11.62 9.45 -6.67
CA VAL A 49 -13.08 9.68 -6.74
C VAL A 49 -13.71 8.77 -7.80
N ASP A 50 -13.10 8.65 -8.98
CA ASP A 50 -13.61 7.81 -10.06
C ASP A 50 -13.55 6.31 -9.72
N GLU A 51 -12.48 5.86 -9.07
CA GLU A 51 -12.29 4.45 -8.74
C GLU A 51 -13.05 4.00 -7.49
N GLN A 52 -13.12 4.86 -6.46
CA GLN A 52 -13.72 4.48 -5.17
C GLN A 52 -15.13 5.04 -4.98
N GLU A 53 -15.60 5.93 -5.85
CA GLU A 53 -16.92 6.59 -5.77
C GLU A 53 -17.20 7.23 -4.39
N LEU A 54 -16.13 7.58 -3.66
CA LEU A 54 -16.14 8.08 -2.30
C LEU A 54 -15.32 9.36 -2.20
N ALA A 55 -15.65 10.20 -1.21
CA ALA A 55 -14.91 11.43 -0.97
C ALA A 55 -13.50 11.11 -0.44
N PRO A 56 -12.42 11.47 -1.17
CA PRO A 56 -11.07 11.20 -0.73
C PRO A 56 -10.69 12.04 0.49
N THR A 57 -9.88 11.46 1.37
CA THR A 57 -9.19 12.15 2.45
C THR A 57 -7.76 12.47 2.03
N ILE A 58 -7.35 13.72 2.26
CA ILE A 58 -6.03 14.22 1.93
C ILE A 58 -5.29 14.52 3.24
N ASP A 59 -4.16 13.87 3.43
CA ASP A 59 -3.24 14.15 4.53
C ASP A 59 -1.92 14.70 3.98
N LYS A 60 -1.31 15.68 4.66
CA LYS A 60 0.06 16.11 4.35
C LYS A 60 1.03 15.11 4.95
N ILE A 61 1.98 14.64 4.15
CA ILE A 61 3.02 13.73 4.65
C ILE A 61 4.10 14.50 5.39
N THR A 62 4.79 13.83 6.32
CA THR A 62 5.84 14.45 7.13
C THR A 62 7.14 14.62 6.34
N ASP A 63 8.01 15.57 6.71
CA ASP A 63 9.29 15.81 6.03
C ASP A 63 10.15 14.53 5.88
N LYS A 64 10.08 13.63 6.86
CA LYS A 64 10.78 12.35 6.84
C LYS A 64 10.24 11.41 5.77
N GLU A 65 8.92 11.40 5.57
CA GLU A 65 8.25 10.58 4.56
C GLU A 65 8.44 11.17 3.17
N MET A 66 8.45 12.50 3.02
CA MET A 66 8.67 13.20 1.76
C MET A 66 10.01 12.83 1.11
N LEU A 67 11.05 12.58 1.92
CA LEU A 67 12.36 12.16 1.42
C LEU A 67 12.37 10.74 0.83
N SER A 68 11.43 9.89 1.24
CA SER A 68 11.36 8.48 0.82
C SER A 68 10.18 8.19 -0.12
N THR A 69 9.27 9.14 -0.28
CA THR A 69 8.06 9.01 -1.09
C THR A 69 8.10 9.96 -2.28
N LYS A 70 7.89 9.41 -3.47
CA LYS A 70 7.80 10.18 -4.71
C LYS A 70 6.35 10.27 -5.13
N CYS A 71 6.05 11.29 -5.93
CA CYS A 71 4.76 11.39 -6.57
C CYS A 71 4.52 10.18 -7.48
N SER A 72 3.30 9.63 -7.48
CA SER A 72 2.92 8.53 -8.36
C SER A 72 2.86 8.92 -9.84
N PHE A 73 2.85 10.22 -10.15
CA PHE A 73 2.64 10.76 -11.50
C PHE A 73 3.90 11.43 -12.09
N CYS A 74 4.89 11.75 -11.26
CA CYS A 74 6.13 12.41 -11.69
C CYS A 74 7.31 12.07 -10.77
N GLU A 75 8.52 12.53 -11.10
CA GLU A 75 9.73 12.23 -10.32
C GLU A 75 9.93 13.13 -9.09
N ASN A 76 9.05 14.12 -8.89
CA ASN A 76 9.11 15.03 -7.75
C ASN A 76 8.75 14.33 -6.42
N GLY A 77 9.17 14.93 -5.31
CA GLY A 77 8.76 14.48 -3.97
C GLY A 77 7.25 14.58 -3.80
N ALA A 78 6.66 13.58 -3.17
CA ALA A 78 5.26 13.69 -2.75
C ALA A 78 5.16 14.68 -1.57
N LEU A 79 4.02 15.35 -1.46
CA LEU A 79 3.69 16.24 -0.33
C LEU A 79 2.38 15.81 0.35
N TYR A 80 1.54 15.06 -0.38
CA TYR A 80 0.21 14.66 0.05
C TYR A 80 0.05 13.16 -0.11
N SER A 81 -0.63 12.54 0.86
CA SER A 81 -1.19 11.21 0.74
C SER A 81 -2.71 11.31 0.58
N ILE A 82 -3.24 10.54 -0.36
CA ILE A 82 -4.65 10.51 -0.71
C ILE A 82 -5.15 9.08 -0.48
N LYS A 83 -6.24 8.94 0.27
CA LYS A 83 -6.94 7.67 0.56
C LYS A 83 -8.45 7.89 0.45
N ALA A 84 -9.22 6.85 0.16
CA ALA A 84 -10.68 6.90 0.32
C ALA A 84 -11.11 6.17 1.58
#